data_AF-A0A8J1W7Q5-F1
#
_entry.id   AF-A0A8J1W7Q5-F1
#
_cell.length_a   1.000
_cell.length_b   1.000
_cell.length_c   1.000
_cell.angle_alpha   90.00
_cell.angle_beta   90.00
_cell.angle_gamma   90.00
#
_symmetry.space_group_name_H-M   'P 1'
#
loop_
_entity.id
_entity.type
_entity.pdbx_description
1 polymer ?
#
loop_
_entity_poly.entity_id
_entity_poly.type
_entity_poly.pdbx_seq_one_letter_code
_entity_poly.pdbx_strand_id
1 'polypeptide(L)'
;MRQNIVLYRSILRAAHKFQDYNFRSYFLRRAREDWRRNVDYNPTFIAGQREHLAVLQRQAIVSSLFPSPTYSDPQNKSANL
;
A
#
# COMPACT_ATOMS: atom_id res chain seq x y z
N MET A 1 -16.19 0.74 -16.65
CA MET A 1 -16.09 -0.47 -15.79
C MET A 1 -14.71 -1.16 -15.83
N ARG A 2 -14.20 -1.60 -17.00
CA ARG A 2 -12.91 -2.32 -17.09
C ARG A 2 -11.71 -1.54 -16.52
N GLN A 3 -11.64 -0.23 -16.77
CA GLN A 3 -10.55 0.63 -16.26
C GLN A 3 -10.50 0.68 -14.72
N ASN A 4 -11.65 0.63 -14.05
CA ASN A 4 -11.73 0.68 -12.59
C ASN A 4 -11.19 -0.61 -11.96
N ILE A 5 -11.44 -1.76 -12.61
CA ILE A 5 -10.90 -3.06 -12.19
C ILE A 5 -9.37 -3.08 -12.39
N VAL A 6 -8.88 -2.54 -13.50
CA VAL A 6 -7.43 -2.44 -13.76
C VAL A 6 -6.75 -1.54 -12.73
N LEU A 7 -7.37 -0.41 -12.40
CA LEU A 7 -6.87 0.51 -11.36
C LEU A 7 -6.81 -0.18 -10.00
N TYR A 8 -7.89 -0.85 -9.60
CA TYR A 8 -7.94 -1.61 -8.34
C TYR A 8 -6.84 -2.67 -8.26
N ARG A 9 -6.69 -3.50 -9.31
CA ARG A 9 -5.64 -4.52 -9.37
C ARG A 9 -4.24 -3.92 -9.32
N SER A 10 -4.04 -2.75 -9.94
CA SER A 10 -2.76 -2.04 -9.91
C SER A 10 -2.41 -1.57 -8.50
N ILE A 11 -3.40 -1.10 -7.75
CA ILE A 11 -3.24 -0.68 -6.35
C ILE A 11 -2.91 -1.86 -5.45
N LEU A 12 -3.63 -2.99 -5.60
CA LEU A 12 -3.29 -4.21 -4.87
C LEU A 12 -1.86 -4.69 -5.18
N ARG A 13 -1.46 -4.68 -6.45
CA ARG A 13 -0.09 -5.03 -6.86
C ARG A 13 0.96 -4.10 -6.26
N ALA A 14 0.69 -2.79 -6.20
CA ALA A 14 1.59 -1.83 -5.57
C ALA A 14 1.69 -2.08 -4.04
N ALA A 15 0.57 -2.33 -3.37
CA ALA A 15 0.54 -2.67 -1.95
C ALA A 15 1.32 -3.97 -1.62
N HIS A 16 1.32 -4.95 -2.53
CA HIS A 16 2.10 -6.18 -2.35
C HIS A 16 3.62 -5.99 -2.43
N LYS A 17 4.12 -4.85 -2.93
CA LYS A 17 5.56 -4.56 -3.00
C LYS A 17 6.15 -4.10 -1.65
N PHE A 18 5.31 -3.76 -0.67
CA PHE A 18 5.79 -3.41 0.66
C PHE A 18 6.31 -4.67 1.37
N GLN A 19 7.55 -4.59 1.84
CA GLN A 19 8.20 -5.69 2.56
C GLN A 19 7.66 -5.82 3.99
N ASP A 20 7.35 -4.68 4.62
CA ASP A 20 6.74 -4.65 5.94
C ASP A 20 5.30 -5.17 5.91
N TYR A 21 5.03 -6.15 6.76
CA TYR A 21 3.72 -6.80 6.86
C TYR A 21 2.61 -5.82 7.24
N ASN A 22 2.87 -4.89 8.16
CA ASN A 22 1.87 -3.95 8.66
C ASN A 22 1.45 -3.00 7.55
N PHE A 23 2.42 -2.43 6.82
CA PHE A 23 2.13 -1.54 5.69
C PHE A 23 1.38 -2.29 4.58
N ARG A 24 1.88 -3.46 4.17
CA ARG A 24 1.21 -4.29 3.15
C ARG A 24 -0.23 -4.61 3.54
N SER A 25 -0.45 -5.10 4.76
CA SER A 25 -1.77 -5.50 5.24
C SER A 25 -2.72 -4.31 5.37
N TYR A 26 -2.23 -3.18 5.86
CA TYR A 26 -2.99 -1.94 5.96
C TYR A 26 -3.47 -1.46 4.59
N PHE A 27 -2.56 -1.34 3.60
CA PHE A 27 -2.91 -0.84 2.27
C PHE A 27 -3.86 -1.78 1.52
N LEU A 28 -3.68 -3.10 1.65
CA LEU A 28 -4.61 -4.09 1.07
C LEU A 28 -6.01 -3.99 1.68
N ARG A 29 -6.11 -3.84 3.00
CA ARG A 29 -7.40 -3.67 3.69
C ARG A 29 -8.06 -2.36 3.28
N ARG A 30 -7.30 -1.26 3.30
CA ARG A 30 -7.81 0.07 2.92
C ARG A 30 -8.34 0.10 1.50
N ALA A 31 -7.60 -0.48 0.53
CA ALA A 31 -8.06 -0.59 -0.85
C ALA A 31 -9.37 -1.39 -0.97
N ARG A 32 -9.55 -2.47 -0.20
CA ARG A 32 -10.82 -3.23 -0.21
C ARG A 32 -11.98 -2.42 0.37
N GLU A 33 -11.75 -1.75 1.50
CA GLU A 33 -12.76 -0.91 2.17
C GLU A 33 -13.19 0.27 1.29
N ASP A 34 -12.25 0.94 0.63
CA ASP A 34 -12.55 2.11 -0.20
C ASP A 34 -13.37 1.73 -1.44
N TRP A 35 -13.12 0.58 -2.07
CA TRP A 35 -13.89 0.11 -3.22
C TRP A 35 -15.25 -0.45 -2.84
N ARG A 36 -15.37 -1.03 -1.64
CA ARG A 36 -16.67 -1.50 -1.14
C ARG A 36 -17.59 -0.33 -0.78
N ARG A 37 -17.04 0.75 -0.22
CA ARG A 37 -17.82 1.93 0.19
C ARG A 37 -18.24 2.84 -0.97
N ASN A 38 -17.50 2.83 -2.08
CA ASN A 38 -17.74 3.72 -3.23
C ASN A 38 -18.26 2.94 -4.43
N VAL A 39 -19.51 2.46 -4.35
CA VAL A 39 -20.16 1.60 -5.36
C VAL A 39 -20.35 2.30 -6.71
N ASP A 40 -20.58 3.62 -6.68
CA ASP A 40 -20.85 4.40 -7.90
C ASP A 40 -19.59 4.81 -8.68
N TYR A 41 -18.40 4.56 -8.12
CA TYR A 41 -17.11 4.88 -8.74
C TYR A 41 -17.06 6.27 -9.38
N ASN A 42 -17.55 7.29 -8.67
CA ASN A 42 -17.66 8.64 -9.22
C ASN A 42 -16.27 9.17 -9.67
N PRO A 43 -16.23 10.14 -10.60
CA PRO A 43 -14.97 10.62 -11.18
C PRO A 43 -13.96 11.11 -10.13
N THR A 44 -14.42 11.77 -9.07
CA THR A 44 -13.59 12.27 -7.97
C THR A 44 -12.91 11.14 -7.21
N PHE A 45 -13.65 10.07 -6.90
CA PHE A 45 -13.10 8.87 -6.27
C PHE A 45 -12.04 8.23 -7.16
N ILE A 46 -12.31 8.08 -8.45
CA ILE A 46 -11.36 7.49 -9.40
C ILE A 46 -10.09 8.33 -9.53
N ALA A 47 -10.21 9.66 -9.56
CA ALA A 47 -9.06 10.57 -9.56
C ALA A 47 -8.21 10.38 -8.30
N GLY A 48 -8.83 10.39 -7.12
CA GLY A 48 -8.13 10.15 -5.85
C GLY A 48 -7.45 8.78 -5.79
N GLN A 49 -8.05 7.74 -6.36
CA GLN A 49 -7.40 6.42 -6.40
C GLN A 49 -6.21 6.35 -7.37
N ARG A 50 -6.19 7.16 -8.44
CA ARG A 50 -5.02 7.28 -9.32
C ARG A 50 -3.85 7.97 -8.59
N GLU A 51 -4.15 9.04 -7.85
CA GLU A 51 -3.15 9.69 -7.00
C GLU A 51 -2.62 8.74 -5.92
N HIS A 52 -3.52 8.02 -5.26
CA HIS A 52 -3.16 7.01 -4.26
C HIS A 52 -2.25 5.93 -4.85
N LEU A 53 -2.52 5.43 -6.07
CA LEU A 53 -1.64 4.50 -6.77
C LEU A 53 -0.23 5.08 -6.95
N ALA A 54 -0.12 6.34 -7.40
CA ALA A 54 1.17 6.99 -7.60
C ALA A 54 1.94 7.20 -6.28
N VAL A 55 1.24 7.45 -5.18
CA VAL A 55 1.83 7.50 -3.83
C VAL A 55 2.33 6.12 -3.42
N LEU A 56 1.52 5.07 -3.55
CA LEU A 56 1.91 3.70 -3.20
C LEU A 56 3.13 3.22 -3.97
N GLN A 57 3.22 3.53 -5.27
CA GLN A 57 4.37 3.16 -6.08
C GLN A 57 5.67 3.82 -5.60
N ARG A 58 5.63 5.11 -5.24
CA ARG A 58 6.78 5.82 -4.66
C ARG A 58 7.16 5.26 -3.29
N GLN A 59 6.17 5.06 -2.43
CA GLN A 59 6.38 4.56 -1.08
C GLN A 59 6.89 3.11 -1.05
N ALA A 60 6.48 2.28 -2.01
CA ALA A 60 7.04 0.94 -2.15
C ALA A 60 8.55 0.98 -2.48
N ILE A 61 9.00 1.92 -3.30
CA ILE A 61 10.43 2.12 -3.60
C ILE A 61 11.16 2.55 -2.33
N VAL A 62 10.66 3.57 -1.63
CA VAL A 62 11.26 4.05 -0.37
C VAL A 62 11.33 2.93 0.67
N SER A 63 10.25 2.18 0.85
CA SER A 63 10.20 1.03 1.77
C SER A 63 11.19 -0.07 1.39
N SER A 64 11.54 -0.22 0.12
CA SER A 64 12.57 -1.20 -0.31
C SER A 64 14.00 -0.72 -0.06
N LEU A 65 14.22 0.60 -0.05
CA LEU A 65 15.51 1.21 0.28
C LEU A 65 15.78 1.22 1.78
N PHE A 66 14.72 1.31 2.59
CA PHE A 66 14.76 1.34 4.05
C PHE A 66 13.93 0.18 4.61
N PRO A 67 14.41 -1.07 4.53
CA PRO A 67 13.74 -2.19 5.15
C PRO A 67 13.67 -1.95 6.66
N SER A 68 12.48 -2.13 7.24
CA SER A 68 12.29 -2.03 8.69
C SER A 68 13.21 -3.05 9.38
N PRO A 69 13.95 -2.67 10.44
CA PRO A 69 14.76 -3.61 11.21
C PRO A 69 13.83 -4.70 11.73
N THR A 70 13.94 -5.89 11.14
CA THR A 70 13.26 -7.06 11.69
C THR A 70 13.79 -7.26 13.10
N TYR A 71 12.93 -7.68 14.03
CA TYR A 71 13.30 -7.94 15.43
C TYR A 71 14.50 -8.90 15.58
N SER A 72 14.86 -9.64 14.54
CA SER A 72 16.03 -10.50 14.45
C SER A 72 17.35 -9.82 14.01
N ASP A 73 17.38 -8.50 13.79
CA ASP A 73 18.63 -7.79 13.51
C ASP A 73 19.53 -7.77 14.76
N PRO A 74 20.72 -8.41 14.73
CA PRO A 74 21.61 -8.45 15.89
C PRO A 74 22.06 -7.07 16.38
N GLN A 75 21.93 -5.99 15.59
CA GLN A 75 22.26 -4.63 16.03
C GLN A 75 21.16 -3.93 16.85
N ASN A 76 19.94 -4.49 16.95
CA ASN A 76 18.82 -3.89 17.70
C ASN A 76 18.61 -4.53 19.09
N LYS A 77 19.54 -5.37 19.57
CA LYS A 77 19.47 -5.97 20.91
C LYS A 77 20.07 -5.10 22.02
N SER A 78 20.69 -3.97 21.70
CA SER A 78 21.46 -3.14 22.64
C SER A 78 20.73 -1.89 23.14
N ALA A 79 19.49 -1.63 22.68
CA ALA A 79 18.76 -0.39 23.01
C ALA A 79 17.63 -0.55 24.05
N ASN A 80 17.60 -1.66 24.79
CA ASN A 80 16.72 -1.83 25.95
C ASN A 80 17.53 -2.42 27.12
N LEU A 81 18.35 -1.59 27.75
CA LEU A 81 18.80 -1.74 29.13
C LEU A 81 18.26 -0.55 29.93
#